data_AF-A0A6I3S6X2-F1
#
_entry.id   AF-A0A6I3S6X2-F1
#
_cell.length_a   1.000
_cell.length_b   1.000
_cell.length_c   1.000
_cell.angle_alpha   90.00
_cell.angle_beta   90.00
_cell.angle_gamma   90.00
#
_symmetry.space_group_name_H-M   'P 1'
#
loop_
_entity.id
_entity.type
_entity.pdbx_description
1 polymer ?
#
loop_
_entity_poly.entity_id
_entity_poly.type
_entity_poly.pdbx_seq_one_letter_code
_entity_poly.pdbx_strand_id
1 'polypeptide(L)'
;MNISEKERLRAAAQLSLEHGIPASERNKKGQFATPYKLALQIVKEAFRLCPKAQNVLEPSCGTGAFISAVRSLSDTTMVKACELDSRFFKTATSLWSDIHTEIFEEDFLNFQPNEKFDLLISNPPYSRHHHITKEAKELYGEAVRRETGVRISSLAGLHAYFILRGNELLSPDGYAFWLIPSELFSVNYGLVIKNAITSSKAVRRVHFFNSTELQFEDALVSSSVLVVQNRPANLTDKVLLTYGDFVTPEKIVETTISKLKQCPKWQHFSSSETIEKRIKLRDFFSAKRGIATGDNKFFVRSLADWASLGIDKEWLTPVVEPPRVFKGSVIKADHDGWPLETKLAVLSIDSSIQFEDLPPRVRDFLNTCSDTTKSSYIVRNRKLWYSVEKRKAAPIICTYMGRSNVVPFRFIRNLSKAIVLNSYLGLYPILPMAQEELDNICQKLNSIAPDELIRKSREYGGGLRKLEPQELLSICL
;
A
#
# COMPACT_ATOMS: atom_id res chain seq x y z
N MET A 1 -2.53 37.83 -18.71
CA MET A 1 -2.28 37.38 -17.33
C MET A 1 -0.92 36.70 -17.30
N ASN A 2 -0.02 37.09 -16.40
CA ASN A 2 1.28 36.42 -16.31
C ASN A 2 1.15 35.04 -15.64
N ILE A 3 2.14 34.15 -15.81
CA ILE A 3 2.08 32.77 -15.30
C ILE A 3 1.93 32.72 -13.77
N SER A 4 2.60 33.62 -13.04
CA SER A 4 2.49 33.67 -11.57
C SER A 4 1.07 33.98 -11.09
N GLU A 5 0.34 34.83 -11.81
CA GLU A 5 -1.04 35.17 -11.49
C GLU A 5 -1.98 34.01 -11.84
N LYS A 6 -1.80 33.36 -13.00
CA LYS A 6 -2.53 32.14 -13.36
C LYS A 6 -2.32 31.05 -12.32
N GLU A 7 -1.10 30.85 -11.84
CA GLU A 7 -0.79 29.87 -10.80
C GLU A 7 -1.47 30.19 -9.46
N ARG A 8 -1.52 31.47 -9.07
CA ARG A 8 -2.25 31.90 -7.87
C ARG A 8 -3.75 31.58 -8.00
N LEU A 9 -4.34 31.85 -9.17
CA LEU A 9 -5.75 31.51 -9.44
C LEU A 9 -5.97 29.99 -9.44
N ARG A 10 -5.05 29.22 -10.03
CA ARG A 10 -5.07 27.76 -10.00
C ARG A 10 -5.08 27.22 -8.58
N ALA A 11 -4.18 27.71 -7.72
CA ALA A 11 -4.09 27.30 -6.33
C ALA A 11 -5.39 27.62 -5.55
N ALA A 12 -5.95 28.81 -5.75
CA ALA A 12 -7.23 29.19 -5.15
C ALA A 12 -8.40 28.32 -5.65
N ALA A 13 -8.46 28.04 -6.96
CA ALA A 13 -9.49 27.19 -7.55
C ALA A 13 -9.38 25.74 -7.07
N GLN A 14 -8.15 25.20 -6.96
CA GLN A 14 -7.90 23.87 -6.39
C GLN A 14 -8.47 23.74 -4.99
N LEU A 15 -8.16 24.71 -4.10
CA LEU A 15 -8.68 24.72 -2.73
C LEU A 15 -10.20 24.81 -2.70
N SER A 16 -10.81 25.62 -3.57
CA SER A 16 -12.27 25.74 -3.67
C SER A 16 -12.93 24.42 -4.09
N LEU A 17 -12.37 23.75 -5.10
CA LEU A 17 -12.85 22.46 -5.58
C LEU A 17 -12.71 21.36 -4.51
N GLU A 18 -11.63 21.39 -3.73
CA GLU A 18 -11.38 20.41 -2.67
C GLU A 18 -12.29 20.59 -1.46
N HIS A 19 -12.61 21.83 -1.05
CA HIS A 19 -13.58 22.10 0.02
C HIS A 19 -14.99 21.58 -0.32
N GLY A 20 -15.34 21.52 -1.60
CA GLY A 20 -16.62 20.98 -2.07
C GLY A 20 -16.73 19.45 -2.08
N ILE A 21 -15.67 18.71 -1.75
CA ILE A 21 -15.64 17.24 -1.82
C ILE A 21 -15.23 16.65 -0.44
N PRO A 22 -16.07 15.83 0.20
CA PRO A 22 -15.71 15.18 1.46
C PRO A 22 -14.39 14.40 1.36
N ALA A 23 -13.56 14.45 2.40
CA ALA A 23 -12.25 13.78 2.42
C ALA A 23 -12.34 12.26 2.14
N SER A 24 -13.45 11.61 2.51
CA SER A 24 -13.70 10.20 2.22
C SER A 24 -13.91 9.92 0.72
N GLU A 25 -14.47 10.87 -0.03
CA GLU A 25 -14.67 10.78 -1.47
C GLU A 25 -13.39 11.12 -2.23
N ARG A 26 -12.61 12.12 -1.78
CA ARG A 26 -11.27 12.44 -2.31
C ARG A 26 -10.34 11.22 -2.22
N ASN A 27 -10.33 10.55 -1.07
CA ASN A 27 -9.58 9.31 -0.86
C ASN A 27 -10.07 8.14 -1.73
N LYS A 28 -11.37 8.08 -2.07
CA LYS A 28 -11.91 7.06 -2.97
C LYS A 28 -11.46 7.27 -4.41
N LYS A 29 -11.52 8.52 -4.87
CA LYS A 29 -11.11 8.94 -6.22
C LYS A 29 -9.59 9.04 -6.39
N GLY A 30 -8.83 9.00 -5.30
CA GLY A 30 -7.36 9.05 -5.32
C GLY A 30 -6.82 10.35 -5.90
N GLN A 31 -7.60 11.43 -5.84
CA GLN A 31 -7.26 12.75 -6.36
C GLN A 31 -6.48 13.51 -5.28
N PHE A 32 -5.17 13.66 -5.49
CA PHE A 32 -4.29 14.43 -4.62
C PHE A 32 -3.61 15.51 -5.47
N ALA A 33 -3.84 16.78 -5.13
CA ALA A 33 -3.23 17.88 -5.85
C ALA A 33 -1.70 17.85 -5.68
N THR A 34 -0.97 17.99 -6.79
CA THR A 34 0.48 18.16 -6.73
C THR A 34 0.81 19.57 -6.27
N PRO A 35 1.59 19.75 -5.17
CA PRO A 35 2.08 21.07 -4.80
C PRO A 35 2.91 21.68 -5.94
N TYR A 36 2.66 22.94 -6.29
CA TYR A 36 3.33 23.59 -7.41
C TYR A 36 4.86 23.59 -7.30
N LYS A 37 5.40 23.76 -6.07
CA LYS A 37 6.85 23.69 -5.82
C LYS A 37 7.44 22.35 -6.27
N LEU A 38 6.77 21.24 -5.95
CA LEU A 38 7.19 19.90 -6.35
C LEU A 38 7.02 19.70 -7.86
N ALA A 39 5.90 20.16 -8.43
CA ALA A 39 5.67 20.10 -9.88
C ALA A 39 6.80 20.82 -10.64
N LEU A 40 7.19 22.02 -10.20
CA LEU A 40 8.27 22.79 -10.78
C LEU A 40 9.63 22.08 -10.68
N GLN A 41 9.93 21.44 -9.54
CA GLN A 41 11.17 20.67 -9.38
C GLN A 41 11.24 19.49 -10.35
N ILE A 42 10.13 18.74 -10.52
CA ILE A 42 10.04 17.62 -11.45
C ILE A 42 10.19 18.10 -12.91
N VAL A 43 9.49 19.16 -13.31
CA VAL A 43 9.58 19.69 -14.68
C VAL A 43 10.97 20.25 -14.99
N LYS A 44 11.63 20.91 -14.03
CA LYS A 44 13.02 21.36 -14.19
C LYS A 44 13.96 20.18 -14.48
N GLU A 45 13.81 19.07 -13.77
CA GLU A 45 14.60 17.87 -14.05
C GLU A 45 14.25 17.26 -15.41
N ALA A 46 12.96 17.26 -15.78
CA ALA A 46 12.51 16.77 -17.08
C ALA A 46 13.14 17.54 -18.25
N PHE A 47 13.11 18.88 -18.21
CA PHE A 47 13.78 19.70 -19.24
C PHE A 47 15.30 19.61 -19.17
N ARG A 48 15.91 19.30 -18.02
CA ARG A 48 17.35 19.01 -17.96
C ARG A 48 17.71 17.70 -18.67
N LEU A 49 16.87 16.67 -18.55
CA LEU A 49 17.09 15.38 -19.22
C LEU A 49 16.68 15.39 -20.70
N CYS A 50 15.69 16.21 -21.06
CA CYS A 50 15.23 16.40 -22.44
C CYS A 50 15.12 17.90 -22.79
N PRO A 51 16.26 18.60 -23.02
CA PRO A 51 16.25 20.05 -23.28
C PRO A 51 15.55 20.48 -24.56
N LYS A 52 15.35 19.54 -25.49
CA LYS A 52 14.72 19.77 -26.79
C LYS A 52 13.26 19.30 -26.84
N ALA A 53 12.64 19.02 -25.69
CA ALA A 53 11.27 18.55 -25.64
C ALA A 53 10.29 19.57 -26.26
N GLN A 54 9.58 19.14 -27.30
CA GLN A 54 8.60 19.94 -28.00
C GLN A 54 7.18 19.53 -27.62
N ASN A 55 6.95 18.24 -27.38
CA ASN A 55 5.63 17.69 -27.07
C ASN A 55 5.60 17.08 -25.66
N VAL A 56 4.77 17.64 -24.79
CA VAL A 56 4.55 17.18 -23.41
C VAL A 56 3.14 16.62 -23.26
N LEU A 57 3.02 15.48 -22.60
CA LEU A 57 1.75 14.87 -22.21
C LEU A 57 1.56 14.90 -20.69
N GLU A 58 0.39 15.36 -20.23
CA GLU A 58 -0.08 15.25 -18.85
C GLU A 58 -1.39 14.41 -18.79
N PRO A 59 -1.29 13.09 -18.56
CA PRO A 59 -2.43 12.15 -18.56
C PRO A 59 -3.58 12.42 -17.58
N SER A 60 -3.37 13.23 -16.54
CA SER A 60 -4.36 13.47 -15.48
C SER A 60 -4.06 14.81 -14.82
N CYS A 61 -4.45 15.90 -15.47
CA CYS A 61 -3.91 17.21 -15.13
C CYS A 61 -4.53 17.88 -13.91
N GLY A 62 -5.72 17.45 -13.45
CA GLY A 62 -6.45 18.17 -12.41
C GLY A 62 -6.64 19.63 -12.81
N THR A 63 -6.28 20.57 -11.94
CA THR A 63 -6.28 22.01 -12.26
C THR A 63 -5.07 22.48 -13.10
N GLY A 64 -4.11 21.61 -13.43
CA GLY A 64 -2.97 21.91 -14.29
C GLY A 64 -1.69 22.34 -13.56
N ALA A 65 -1.32 21.67 -12.46
CA ALA A 65 -0.11 22.02 -11.71
C ALA A 65 1.19 21.76 -12.52
N PHE A 66 1.27 20.67 -13.29
CA PHE A 66 2.42 20.46 -14.18
C PHE A 66 2.34 21.34 -15.44
N ILE A 67 1.14 21.59 -16.00
CA ILE A 67 0.97 22.61 -17.05
C ILE A 67 1.55 23.96 -16.62
N SER A 68 1.18 24.44 -15.43
CA SER A 68 1.71 25.68 -14.84
C SER A 68 3.24 25.66 -14.75
N ALA A 69 3.81 24.56 -14.25
CA ALA A 69 5.26 24.39 -14.14
C ALA A 69 5.97 24.38 -15.51
N VAL A 70 5.39 23.72 -16.53
CA VAL A 70 5.89 23.75 -17.91
C VAL A 70 5.88 25.17 -18.45
N ARG A 71 4.76 25.90 -18.29
CA ARG A 71 4.64 27.29 -18.76
C ARG A 71 5.56 28.27 -18.05
N SER A 72 5.94 27.98 -16.80
CA SER A 72 6.94 28.80 -16.10
C SER A 72 8.37 28.67 -16.66
N LEU A 73 8.63 27.66 -17.49
CA LEU A 73 9.95 27.35 -18.06
C LEU A 73 9.99 27.43 -19.59
N SER A 74 8.84 27.27 -20.25
CA SER A 74 8.72 27.31 -21.71
C SER A 74 7.33 27.77 -22.15
N ASP A 75 7.27 28.83 -22.95
CA ASP A 75 6.02 29.33 -23.54
C ASP A 75 5.64 28.59 -24.83
N THR A 76 6.59 27.91 -25.48
CA THR A 76 6.42 27.36 -26.83
C THR A 76 6.28 25.84 -26.90
N THR A 77 6.64 25.13 -25.82
CA THR A 77 6.47 23.66 -25.77
C THR A 77 4.98 23.33 -25.89
N MET A 78 4.60 22.41 -26.78
CA MET A 78 3.22 21.94 -26.91
C MET A 78 2.86 21.04 -25.73
N VAL A 79 1.72 21.27 -25.10
CA VAL A 79 1.20 20.47 -23.99
C VAL A 79 -0.15 19.90 -24.40
N LYS A 80 -0.30 18.58 -24.28
CA LYS A 80 -1.61 17.91 -24.30
C LYS A 80 -1.90 17.32 -22.94
N ALA A 81 -3.12 17.51 -22.46
CA ALA A 81 -3.52 17.06 -21.13
C ALA A 81 -4.91 16.43 -21.14
N CYS A 82 -5.14 15.44 -20.27
CA CYS A 82 -6.45 14.84 -20.06
C CYS A 82 -6.93 15.10 -18.63
N GLU A 83 -8.23 15.33 -18.46
CA GLU A 83 -8.88 15.35 -17.14
C GLU A 83 -10.30 14.77 -17.26
N LEU A 84 -10.61 13.82 -16.38
CA LEU A 84 -11.88 13.09 -16.40
C LEU A 84 -13.01 13.84 -15.66
N ASP A 85 -12.69 14.58 -14.59
CA ASP A 85 -13.69 15.32 -13.83
C ASP A 85 -13.92 16.71 -14.45
N SER A 86 -15.15 16.89 -14.96
CA SER A 86 -15.60 18.12 -15.64
C SER A 86 -15.27 19.42 -14.91
N ARG A 87 -15.26 19.40 -13.57
CA ARG A 87 -14.99 20.62 -12.78
C ARG A 87 -13.51 21.00 -12.88
N PHE A 88 -12.62 20.03 -12.71
CA PHE A 88 -11.19 20.22 -12.84
C PHE A 88 -10.81 20.55 -14.28
N PHE A 89 -11.40 19.85 -15.25
CA PHE A 89 -11.25 20.14 -16.67
C PHE A 89 -11.60 21.61 -16.99
N LYS A 90 -12.79 22.08 -16.60
CA LYS A 90 -13.22 23.48 -16.85
C LYS A 90 -12.26 24.49 -16.26
N THR A 91 -11.78 24.25 -15.03
CA THR A 91 -10.78 25.11 -14.39
C THR A 91 -9.46 25.11 -15.15
N ALA A 92 -8.92 23.94 -15.50
CA ALA A 92 -7.66 23.84 -16.22
C ALA A 92 -7.75 24.50 -17.60
N THR A 93 -8.82 24.22 -18.36
CA THR A 93 -9.07 24.80 -19.68
C THR A 93 -9.17 26.33 -19.61
N SER A 94 -9.91 26.88 -18.64
CA SER A 94 -10.04 28.33 -18.48
C SER A 94 -8.71 29.03 -18.16
N LEU A 95 -7.78 28.35 -17.48
CA LEU A 95 -6.50 28.95 -17.06
C LEU A 95 -5.40 28.76 -18.12
N TRP A 96 -5.35 27.59 -18.74
CA TRP A 96 -4.16 27.13 -19.45
C TRP A 96 -4.37 26.90 -20.93
N SER A 97 -5.60 26.70 -21.42
CA SER A 97 -5.79 26.43 -22.85
C SER A 97 -5.43 27.63 -23.72
N ASP A 98 -4.62 27.36 -24.72
CA ASP A 98 -4.13 28.32 -25.71
C ASP A 98 -3.59 27.56 -26.94
N ILE A 99 -2.92 28.26 -27.86
CA ILE A 99 -2.34 27.68 -29.07
C ILE A 99 -1.25 26.63 -28.79
N HIS A 100 -0.71 26.57 -27.58
CA HIS A 100 0.34 25.63 -27.18
C HIS A 100 -0.14 24.62 -26.15
N THR A 101 -1.41 24.67 -25.73
CA THR A 101 -1.94 23.86 -24.63
C THR A 101 -3.36 23.39 -24.94
N GLU A 102 -3.49 22.11 -25.27
CA GLU A 102 -4.76 21.44 -25.52
C GLU A 102 -5.13 20.57 -24.32
N ILE A 103 -6.37 20.70 -23.83
CA ILE A 103 -6.88 19.93 -22.69
C ILE A 103 -8.14 19.20 -23.14
N PHE A 104 -8.22 17.90 -22.83
CA PHE A 104 -9.30 17.01 -23.23
C PHE A 104 -10.09 16.55 -21.99
N GLU A 105 -11.42 16.68 -22.04
CA GLU A 105 -12.34 16.12 -21.03
C GLU A 105 -12.57 14.63 -21.32
N GLU A 106 -11.57 13.79 -21.05
CA GLU A 106 -11.57 12.38 -21.45
C GLU A 106 -10.88 11.49 -20.41
N ASP A 107 -11.27 10.21 -20.37
CA ASP A 107 -10.49 9.16 -19.71
C ASP A 107 -9.19 8.92 -20.50
N PHE A 108 -8.05 9.21 -19.89
CA PHE A 108 -6.74 8.98 -20.49
C PHE A 108 -6.53 7.53 -20.97
N LEU A 109 -7.14 6.55 -20.31
CA LEU A 109 -7.04 5.15 -20.73
C LEU A 109 -7.76 4.87 -22.06
N ASN A 110 -8.58 5.79 -22.54
CA ASN A 110 -9.22 5.77 -23.86
C ASN A 110 -8.61 6.78 -24.84
N PHE A 111 -7.87 7.78 -24.35
CA PHE A 111 -7.22 8.82 -25.17
C PHE A 111 -6.30 8.23 -26.24
N GLN A 112 -6.57 8.53 -27.52
CA GLN A 112 -5.82 8.02 -28.69
C GLN A 112 -5.22 9.18 -29.49
N PRO A 113 -4.03 9.68 -29.09
CA PRO A 113 -3.34 10.72 -29.85
C PRO A 113 -2.71 10.14 -31.13
N ASN A 114 -2.60 10.98 -32.16
CA ASN A 114 -1.90 10.63 -33.41
C ASN A 114 -0.38 10.82 -33.29
N GLU A 115 0.06 11.68 -32.37
CA GLU A 115 1.47 11.96 -32.13
C GLU A 115 2.05 11.18 -30.94
N LYS A 116 3.38 11.20 -30.86
CA LYS A 116 4.15 10.71 -29.71
C LYS A 116 4.74 11.89 -28.94
N PHE A 117 5.08 11.66 -27.67
CA PHE A 117 5.50 12.72 -26.76
C PHE A 117 6.96 12.58 -26.33
N ASP A 118 7.68 13.69 -26.32
CA ASP A 118 9.07 13.74 -25.86
C ASP A 118 9.15 13.65 -24.34
N LEU A 119 8.14 14.21 -23.67
CA LEU A 119 7.99 14.18 -22.22
C LEU A 119 6.58 13.75 -21.84
N LEU A 120 6.47 12.87 -20.85
CA LEU A 120 5.25 12.61 -20.11
C LEU A 120 5.51 12.96 -18.65
N ILE A 121 4.67 13.82 -18.05
CA ILE A 121 4.79 14.19 -16.64
C ILE A 121 3.42 14.06 -16.00
N SER A 122 3.32 13.27 -14.93
CA SER A 122 2.02 12.95 -14.35
C SER A 122 2.07 12.60 -12.87
N ASN A 123 1.05 13.04 -12.15
CA ASN A 123 0.64 12.47 -10.87
C ASN A 123 -0.68 11.72 -11.09
N PRO A 124 -0.63 10.45 -11.55
CA PRO A 124 -1.83 9.69 -11.85
C PRO A 124 -2.65 9.42 -10.57
N PRO A 125 -3.95 9.10 -10.68
CA PRO A 125 -4.80 8.84 -9.51
C PRO A 125 -4.34 7.63 -8.68
N TYR A 126 -4.32 7.80 -7.34
CA TYR A 126 -3.84 6.78 -6.39
C TYR A 126 -4.94 5.80 -5.95
N SER A 127 -6.04 5.74 -6.70
CA SER A 127 -7.20 4.90 -6.40
C SER A 127 -6.79 3.45 -6.14
N ARG A 128 -7.06 2.98 -4.92
CA ARG A 128 -6.88 1.58 -4.55
C ARG A 128 -7.82 0.71 -5.38
N HIS A 129 -7.40 -0.50 -5.68
CA HIS A 129 -8.18 -1.44 -6.48
C HIS A 129 -9.61 -1.70 -5.95
N HIS A 130 -9.89 -1.49 -4.66
CA HIS A 130 -11.24 -1.62 -4.11
C HIS A 130 -12.23 -0.56 -4.60
N HIS A 131 -11.74 0.56 -5.15
CA HIS A 131 -12.57 1.68 -5.64
C HIS A 131 -12.73 1.69 -7.16
N ILE A 132 -12.05 0.80 -7.87
CA ILE A 132 -12.20 0.61 -9.31
C ILE A 132 -13.23 -0.50 -9.52
N THR A 133 -14.28 -0.23 -10.32
CA THR A 133 -15.30 -1.22 -10.64
C THR A 133 -14.70 -2.42 -11.35
N LYS A 134 -15.37 -3.57 -11.30
CA LYS A 134 -14.84 -4.80 -11.92
C LYS A 134 -14.76 -4.63 -13.44
N GLU A 135 -15.78 -4.00 -14.02
CA GLU A 135 -15.94 -3.72 -15.44
C GLU A 135 -14.81 -2.81 -15.94
N ALA A 136 -14.49 -1.75 -15.19
CA ALA A 136 -13.38 -0.85 -15.52
C ALA A 136 -12.03 -1.58 -15.46
N LYS A 137 -11.80 -2.46 -14.49
CA LYS A 137 -10.56 -3.26 -14.42
C LYS A 137 -10.40 -4.22 -15.59
N GLU A 138 -11.49 -4.83 -16.04
CA GLU A 138 -11.50 -5.71 -17.21
C GLU A 138 -11.18 -4.90 -18.47
N LEU A 139 -11.88 -3.78 -18.69
CA LEU A 139 -11.64 -2.88 -19.82
C LEU A 139 -10.18 -2.37 -19.87
N TYR A 140 -9.70 -1.79 -18.76
CA TYR A 140 -8.33 -1.27 -18.69
C TYR A 140 -7.28 -2.39 -18.77
N GLY A 141 -7.59 -3.56 -18.21
CA GLY A 141 -6.73 -4.73 -18.28
C GLY A 141 -6.57 -5.24 -19.71
N GLU A 142 -7.65 -5.27 -20.49
CA GLU A 142 -7.61 -5.65 -21.90
C GLU A 142 -6.92 -4.61 -22.78
N ALA A 143 -7.17 -3.32 -22.56
CA ALA A 143 -6.49 -2.24 -23.26
C ALA A 143 -4.96 -2.32 -23.07
N VAL A 144 -4.51 -2.38 -21.81
CA VAL A 144 -3.07 -2.48 -21.52
C VAL A 144 -2.48 -3.78 -22.03
N ARG A 145 -3.19 -4.90 -21.93
CA ARG A 145 -2.72 -6.19 -22.46
C ARG A 145 -2.53 -6.13 -23.98
N ARG A 146 -3.42 -5.46 -24.70
CA ARG A 146 -3.33 -5.30 -26.16
C ARG A 146 -2.10 -4.49 -26.57
N GLU A 147 -1.80 -3.43 -25.84
CA GLU A 147 -0.72 -2.50 -26.14
C GLU A 147 0.65 -3.03 -25.68
N THR A 148 0.71 -3.70 -24.52
CA THR A 148 1.99 -4.06 -23.87
C THR A 148 2.23 -5.57 -23.77
N GLY A 149 1.22 -6.41 -24.02
CA GLY A 149 1.26 -7.85 -23.75
C GLY A 149 1.16 -8.23 -22.27
N VAL A 150 1.14 -7.25 -21.35
CA VAL A 150 1.21 -7.48 -19.91
C VAL A 150 -0.18 -7.75 -19.33
N ARG A 151 -0.30 -8.79 -18.49
CA ARG A 151 -1.51 -9.04 -17.70
C ARG A 151 -1.36 -8.47 -16.29
N ILE A 152 -2.14 -7.45 -15.97
CA ILE A 152 -2.13 -6.81 -14.64
C ILE A 152 -3.06 -7.57 -13.68
N SER A 153 -2.65 -7.67 -12.42
CA SER A 153 -3.51 -8.19 -11.34
C SER A 153 -4.69 -7.26 -11.06
N SER A 154 -5.86 -7.81 -10.76
CA SER A 154 -7.03 -7.05 -10.28
C SER A 154 -6.82 -6.31 -8.95
N LEU A 155 -5.68 -6.53 -8.29
CA LEU A 155 -5.22 -5.83 -7.08
C LEU A 155 -4.42 -4.54 -7.37
N ALA A 156 -4.06 -4.28 -8.63
CA ALA A 156 -3.30 -3.09 -9.00
C ALA A 156 -4.16 -1.82 -8.91
N GLY A 157 -3.54 -0.72 -8.47
CA GLY A 157 -4.17 0.60 -8.50
C GLY A 157 -4.17 1.22 -9.89
N LEU A 158 -4.94 2.29 -10.07
CA LEU A 158 -5.13 2.93 -11.38
C LEU A 158 -3.82 3.46 -12.00
N HIS A 159 -2.92 3.99 -11.16
CA HIS A 159 -1.57 4.40 -11.55
C HIS A 159 -0.78 3.33 -12.34
N ALA A 160 -1.00 2.04 -12.08
CA ALA A 160 -0.32 0.96 -12.82
C ALA A 160 -0.72 0.91 -14.30
N TYR A 161 -2.01 1.15 -14.59
CA TYR A 161 -2.53 1.21 -15.96
C TYR A 161 -2.01 2.45 -16.68
N PHE A 162 -1.97 3.58 -15.98
CA PHE A 162 -1.43 4.85 -16.50
C PHE A 162 0.04 4.70 -16.91
N ILE A 163 0.88 4.10 -16.06
CA ILE A 163 2.30 3.90 -16.37
C ILE A 163 2.47 3.03 -17.62
N LEU A 164 1.75 1.91 -17.70
CA LEU A 164 1.92 0.98 -18.82
C LEU A 164 1.43 1.57 -20.14
N ARG A 165 0.27 2.25 -20.16
CA ARG A 165 -0.23 2.94 -21.36
C ARG A 165 0.63 4.14 -21.73
N GLY A 166 0.89 5.04 -20.78
CA GLY A 166 1.58 6.30 -21.05
C GLY A 166 3.01 6.10 -21.57
N ASN A 167 3.71 5.07 -21.10
CA ASN A 167 5.04 4.74 -21.63
C ASN A 167 5.03 4.32 -23.10
N GLU A 168 3.90 3.84 -23.64
CA GLU A 168 3.76 3.52 -25.07
C GLU A 168 3.44 4.75 -25.93
N LEU A 169 3.04 5.87 -25.33
CA LEU A 169 2.80 7.15 -26.02
C LEU A 169 4.08 8.00 -26.18
N LEU A 170 5.21 7.57 -25.62
CA LEU A 170 6.48 8.28 -25.74
C LEU A 170 7.09 8.16 -27.14
N SER A 171 7.74 9.21 -27.59
CA SER A 171 8.66 9.20 -28.73
C SER A 171 9.88 8.33 -28.41
N PRO A 172 10.61 7.78 -29.40
CA PRO A 172 11.92 7.20 -29.16
C PRO A 172 12.81 8.15 -28.35
N ASP A 173 13.47 7.63 -27.32
CA ASP A 173 14.30 8.38 -26.37
C ASP A 173 13.57 9.44 -25.50
N GLY A 174 12.24 9.55 -25.62
CA GLY A 174 11.42 10.39 -24.75
C GLY A 174 11.42 9.91 -23.29
N TYR A 175 11.09 10.81 -22.35
CA TYR A 175 11.11 10.52 -20.92
C TYR A 175 9.74 10.59 -20.28
N ALA A 176 9.47 9.69 -19.34
CA ALA A 176 8.31 9.77 -18.46
C ALA A 176 8.74 10.03 -17.01
N PHE A 177 8.02 10.93 -16.35
CA PHE A 177 8.11 11.26 -14.94
C PHE A 177 6.77 10.94 -14.27
N TRP A 178 6.75 9.87 -13.48
CA TRP A 178 5.56 9.40 -12.79
C TRP A 178 5.68 9.67 -11.29
N LEU A 179 4.87 10.58 -10.75
CA LEU A 179 4.70 10.80 -9.32
C LEU A 179 3.66 9.81 -8.78
N ILE A 180 4.10 8.73 -8.15
CA ILE A 180 3.28 7.55 -7.84
C ILE A 180 3.49 7.05 -6.42
N PRO A 181 2.57 6.21 -5.88
CA PRO A 181 2.77 5.59 -4.58
C PRO A 181 4.04 4.73 -4.55
N SER A 182 4.88 4.96 -3.55
CA SER A 182 6.08 4.14 -3.31
C SER A 182 5.76 2.67 -3.07
N GLU A 183 4.52 2.34 -2.65
CA GLU A 183 4.08 0.96 -2.45
C GLU A 183 4.24 0.10 -3.70
N LEU A 184 4.14 0.69 -4.91
CA LEU A 184 4.31 -0.03 -6.19
C LEU A 184 5.64 -0.78 -6.22
N PHE A 185 6.68 -0.23 -5.56
CA PHE A 185 8.01 -0.82 -5.56
C PHE A 185 8.22 -1.90 -4.50
N SER A 186 7.25 -2.07 -3.59
CA SER A 186 7.36 -2.90 -2.39
C SER A 186 6.28 -4.00 -2.28
N VAL A 187 5.25 -3.98 -3.15
CA VAL A 187 4.11 -4.92 -3.15
C VAL A 187 4.18 -5.96 -4.27
N ASN A 188 3.49 -7.10 -4.09
CA ASN A 188 3.51 -8.22 -5.04
C ASN A 188 2.95 -7.88 -6.42
N TYR A 189 1.84 -7.13 -6.51
CA TYR A 189 1.29 -6.74 -7.82
C TYR A 189 2.28 -5.85 -8.59
N GLY A 190 3.09 -5.08 -7.84
CA GLY A 190 4.13 -4.23 -8.39
C GLY A 190 5.24 -5.01 -9.09
N LEU A 191 5.44 -6.30 -8.79
CA LEU A 191 6.44 -7.13 -9.48
C LEU A 191 6.18 -7.20 -10.99
N VAL A 192 4.93 -7.36 -11.41
CA VAL A 192 4.56 -7.41 -12.83
C VAL A 192 4.89 -6.07 -13.51
N ILE A 193 4.57 -4.95 -12.85
CA ILE A 193 4.82 -3.61 -13.37
C ILE A 193 6.31 -3.30 -13.44
N LYS A 194 7.06 -3.62 -12.38
CA LYS A 194 8.52 -3.49 -12.36
C LYS A 194 9.18 -4.31 -13.47
N ASN A 195 8.73 -5.55 -13.68
CA ASN A 195 9.25 -6.40 -14.74
C ASN A 195 8.92 -5.86 -16.13
N ALA A 196 7.68 -5.38 -16.34
CA ALA A 196 7.28 -4.76 -17.61
C ALA A 196 8.19 -3.55 -17.92
N ILE A 197 8.29 -2.60 -16.99
CA ILE A 197 9.09 -1.39 -17.17
C ILE A 197 10.56 -1.74 -17.40
N THR A 198 11.17 -2.56 -16.55
CA THR A 198 12.60 -2.91 -16.67
C THR A 198 12.93 -3.85 -17.83
N SER A 199 11.93 -4.36 -18.56
CA SER A 199 12.15 -5.20 -19.74
C SER A 199 11.93 -4.44 -21.04
N SER A 200 11.09 -3.40 -21.06
CA SER A 200 10.81 -2.63 -22.27
C SER A 200 11.44 -1.24 -22.29
N LYS A 201 11.67 -0.60 -21.13
CA LYS A 201 12.13 0.79 -21.04
C LYS A 201 13.34 0.93 -20.10
N ALA A 202 14.24 1.88 -20.39
CA ALA A 202 15.37 2.16 -19.53
C ALA A 202 14.93 2.96 -18.28
N VAL A 203 14.94 2.33 -17.10
CA VAL A 203 14.73 3.02 -15.82
C VAL A 203 15.97 3.87 -15.53
N ARG A 204 15.80 5.19 -15.40
CA ARG A 204 16.91 6.12 -15.18
C ARG A 204 17.06 6.48 -13.71
N ARG A 205 15.94 6.77 -13.05
CA ARG A 205 15.91 7.14 -11.64
C ARG A 205 14.63 6.67 -10.96
N VAL A 206 14.75 6.26 -9.71
CA VAL A 206 13.60 6.12 -8.79
C VAL A 206 13.93 6.92 -7.54
N HIS A 207 13.06 7.88 -7.23
CA HIS A 207 13.19 8.72 -6.04
C HIS A 207 12.14 8.34 -5.01
N PHE A 208 12.56 8.16 -3.76
CA PHE A 208 11.70 7.86 -2.61
C PHE A 208 11.73 9.03 -1.62
N PHE A 209 10.59 9.67 -1.41
CA PHE A 209 10.47 10.72 -0.40
C PHE A 209 10.48 10.14 1.02
N ASN A 210 10.86 10.97 2.01
CA ASN A 210 10.81 10.58 3.42
C ASN A 210 9.38 10.25 3.86
N SER A 211 9.18 9.11 4.53
CA SER A 211 7.86 8.65 4.99
C SER A 211 7.25 9.51 6.10
N THR A 212 8.08 10.35 6.73
CA THR A 212 7.72 11.35 7.74
C THR A 212 7.34 12.70 7.13
N GLU A 213 7.72 12.97 5.88
CA GLU A 213 7.41 14.20 5.14
C GLU A 213 6.39 13.86 4.05
N LEU A 214 5.12 13.79 4.45
CA LEU A 214 4.03 13.57 3.50
C LEU A 214 4.02 14.73 2.50
N GLN A 215 4.25 14.42 1.22
CA GLN A 215 4.26 15.41 0.13
C GLN A 215 2.86 15.99 -0.16
N PHE A 216 1.83 15.32 0.34
CA PHE A 216 0.44 15.70 0.21
C PHE A 216 -0.15 15.76 1.61
N GLU A 217 -0.75 16.90 1.98
CA GLU A 217 -1.31 17.14 3.33
C GLU A 217 -2.40 16.11 3.70
N ASP A 218 -3.08 15.54 2.70
CA ASP A 218 -4.21 14.62 2.87
C ASP A 218 -3.90 13.13 2.56
N ALA A 219 -2.68 12.77 2.13
CA ALA A 219 -2.38 11.39 1.72
C ALA A 219 -1.62 10.60 2.80
N LEU A 220 -2.23 9.52 3.31
CA LEU A 220 -1.58 8.55 4.23
C LEU A 220 -0.54 7.63 3.53
N VAL A 221 -0.14 7.92 2.29
CA VAL A 221 0.68 7.04 1.45
C VAL A 221 1.96 7.77 1.04
N SER A 222 3.11 7.15 1.25
CA SER A 222 4.40 7.68 0.81
C SER A 222 4.51 7.67 -0.72
N SER A 223 5.00 8.77 -1.29
CA SER A 223 5.13 8.98 -2.74
C SER A 223 6.53 8.64 -3.25
N SER A 224 6.67 8.56 -4.56
CA SER A 224 7.93 8.35 -5.26
C SER A 224 7.87 8.94 -6.68
N VAL A 225 9.02 9.30 -7.24
CA VAL A 225 9.12 9.69 -8.66
C VAL A 225 9.86 8.60 -9.43
N LEU A 226 9.19 8.03 -10.42
CA LEU A 226 9.79 7.10 -11.37
C LEU A 226 10.14 7.84 -12.66
N VAL A 227 11.41 7.78 -13.05
CA VAL A 227 11.93 8.35 -14.30
C VAL A 227 12.33 7.21 -15.23
N VAL A 228 11.66 7.15 -16.38
CA VAL A 228 11.89 6.14 -17.44
C VAL A 228 12.20 6.84 -18.76
N GLN A 229 13.08 6.23 -19.55
CA GLN A 229 13.39 6.66 -20.90
C GLN A 229 12.89 5.61 -21.90
N ASN A 230 12.25 6.04 -22.98
CA ASN A 230 11.69 5.19 -24.02
C ASN A 230 12.76 4.69 -24.99
N ARG A 231 13.61 3.82 -24.45
CA ARG A 231 14.57 3.01 -25.20
C ARG A 231 14.68 1.63 -24.57
N PRO A 232 15.08 0.59 -25.32
CA PRO A 232 15.31 -0.73 -24.77
C PRO A 232 16.29 -0.71 -23.58
N ALA A 233 15.96 -1.46 -22.53
CA ALA A 233 16.80 -1.58 -21.35
C ALA A 233 17.89 -2.64 -21.55
N ASN A 234 19.13 -2.30 -21.20
CA ASN A 234 20.23 -3.25 -21.05
C ASN A 234 20.37 -3.67 -19.58
N LEU A 235 20.77 -4.92 -19.32
CA LEU A 235 20.98 -5.41 -17.96
C LEU A 235 22.07 -4.64 -17.18
N THR A 236 23.00 -4.01 -17.92
CA THR A 236 24.08 -3.17 -17.40
C THR A 236 23.71 -1.69 -17.32
N ASP A 237 22.53 -1.28 -17.80
CA ASP A 237 22.08 0.11 -17.69
C ASP A 237 22.07 0.52 -16.21
N LYS A 238 22.70 1.66 -15.95
CA LYS A 238 22.75 2.27 -14.62
C LYS A 238 21.39 2.86 -14.25
N VAL A 239 20.97 2.59 -13.02
CA VAL A 239 19.76 3.14 -12.39
C VAL A 239 20.16 3.87 -11.12
N LEU A 240 19.64 5.08 -10.96
CA LEU A 240 19.85 5.88 -9.76
C LEU A 240 18.68 5.73 -8.78
N LEU A 241 18.94 5.23 -7.58
CA LEU A 241 17.98 5.24 -6.48
C LEU A 241 18.33 6.40 -5.56
N THR A 242 17.37 7.28 -5.30
CA THR A 242 17.58 8.48 -4.47
C THR A 242 16.54 8.57 -3.37
N TYR A 243 16.91 9.12 -2.21
CA TYR A 243 16.07 9.19 -1.02
C TYR A 243 16.13 10.58 -0.37
N GLY A 244 15.03 11.01 0.25
CA GLY A 244 14.94 12.31 0.95
C GLY A 244 14.35 13.40 0.07
N ASP A 245 14.97 14.59 0.04
CA ASP A 245 14.58 15.67 -0.86
C ASP A 245 14.84 15.32 -2.34
N PHE A 246 13.94 15.75 -3.23
CA PHE A 246 14.00 15.41 -4.66
C PHE A 246 15.18 16.08 -5.39
N VAL A 247 15.52 17.32 -5.02
CA VAL A 247 16.57 18.11 -5.66
C VAL A 247 17.93 17.83 -5.04
N THR A 248 17.98 17.71 -3.71
CA THR A 248 19.19 17.40 -2.93
C THR A 248 18.99 16.12 -2.12
N PRO A 249 19.11 14.93 -2.73
CA PRO A 249 18.88 13.67 -2.03
C PRO A 249 19.86 13.47 -0.88
N GLU A 250 19.34 12.99 0.25
CA GLU A 250 20.14 12.63 1.43
C GLU A 250 20.96 11.35 1.18
N LYS A 251 20.42 10.45 0.36
CA LYS A 251 21.07 9.20 -0.01
C LYS A 251 20.91 8.96 -1.50
N ILE A 252 22.02 8.56 -2.12
CA ILE A 252 22.10 8.20 -3.53
C ILE A 252 22.74 6.82 -3.63
N VAL A 253 22.10 5.91 -4.36
CA VAL A 253 22.60 4.57 -4.64
C VAL A 253 22.55 4.33 -6.14
N GLU A 254 23.72 4.05 -6.73
CA GLU A 254 23.80 3.61 -8.12
C GLU A 254 23.75 2.08 -8.18
N THR A 255 22.92 1.54 -9.08
CA THR A 255 22.80 0.10 -9.33
C THR A 255 22.58 -0.17 -10.82
N THR A 256 22.42 -1.43 -11.21
CA THR A 256 22.11 -1.83 -12.58
C THR A 256 20.71 -2.42 -12.68
N ILE A 257 20.13 -2.44 -13.88
CA ILE A 257 18.86 -3.13 -14.15
C ILE A 257 18.91 -4.60 -13.70
N SER A 258 20.03 -5.31 -13.93
CA SER A 258 20.20 -6.69 -13.48
C SER A 258 20.00 -6.86 -11.97
N LYS A 259 20.69 -6.04 -11.16
CA LYS A 259 20.57 -6.06 -9.69
C LYS A 259 19.18 -5.60 -9.24
N LEU A 260 18.61 -4.61 -9.92
CA LEU A 260 17.30 -4.07 -9.61
C LEU A 260 16.17 -5.09 -9.86
N LYS A 261 16.26 -5.92 -10.90
CA LYS A 261 15.33 -7.02 -11.19
C LYS A 261 15.37 -8.12 -10.13
N GLN A 262 16.54 -8.37 -9.53
CA GLN A 262 16.70 -9.35 -8.46
C GLN A 262 16.17 -8.82 -7.11
N CYS A 263 16.04 -7.50 -6.96
CA CYS A 263 15.57 -6.88 -5.74
C CYS A 263 14.03 -6.87 -5.65
N PRO A 264 13.44 -7.59 -4.67
CA PRO A 264 11.98 -7.65 -4.54
C PRO A 264 11.36 -6.34 -4.07
N LYS A 265 12.11 -5.47 -3.37
CA LYS A 265 11.64 -4.19 -2.81
C LYS A 265 12.63 -3.07 -3.11
N TRP A 266 12.37 -2.24 -4.13
CA TRP A 266 13.35 -1.21 -4.54
C TRP A 266 13.52 -0.10 -3.50
N GLN A 267 12.49 0.20 -2.71
CA GLN A 267 12.53 1.19 -1.63
C GLN A 267 13.60 0.86 -0.57
N HIS A 268 13.93 -0.41 -0.40
CA HIS A 268 14.87 -0.88 0.61
C HIS A 268 16.13 -1.49 -0.01
N PHE A 269 16.50 -1.03 -1.21
CA PHE A 269 17.64 -1.55 -1.94
C PHE A 269 18.93 -1.44 -1.11
N SER A 270 19.62 -2.57 -0.96
CA SER A 270 20.95 -2.68 -0.34
C SER A 270 21.88 -3.34 -1.34
N SER A 271 23.02 -2.70 -1.63
CA SER A 271 24.04 -3.23 -2.56
C SER A 271 24.73 -4.50 -2.05
N SER A 272 24.52 -4.86 -0.77
CA SER A 272 25.20 -5.93 -0.05
C SER A 272 24.46 -7.28 0.03
N GLU A 273 23.41 -7.51 -0.77
CA GLU A 273 22.78 -8.84 -0.80
C GLU A 273 23.66 -9.85 -1.56
N THR A 274 24.68 -10.36 -0.89
CA THR A 274 25.20 -11.70 -1.17
C THR A 274 24.05 -12.66 -0.87
N ILE A 275 23.55 -13.38 -1.89
CA ILE A 275 22.56 -14.45 -1.70
C ILE A 275 23.28 -15.63 -1.04
N GLU A 276 23.66 -15.48 0.23
CA GLU A 276 23.92 -16.64 1.07
C GLU A 276 22.59 -17.38 1.24
N LYS A 277 22.61 -18.71 1.10
CA LYS A 277 21.46 -19.57 1.43
C LYS A 277 21.19 -19.47 2.93
N ARG A 278 20.53 -18.40 3.35
CA ARG A 278 20.04 -18.23 4.71
C ARG A 278 18.75 -19.00 4.85
N ILE A 279 18.69 -19.77 5.92
CA ILE A 279 17.51 -20.53 6.33
C ILE A 279 16.37 -19.55 6.61
N LYS A 280 15.19 -19.76 6.02
CA LYS A 280 14.05 -18.86 6.17
C LYS A 280 13.01 -19.42 7.12
N LEU A 281 12.26 -18.53 7.74
CA LEU A 281 11.12 -18.87 8.59
C LEU A 281 10.10 -19.79 7.89
N ARG A 282 9.88 -19.62 6.58
CA ARG A 282 9.00 -20.51 5.78
C ARG A 282 9.41 -21.97 5.75
N ASP A 283 10.67 -22.27 5.99
CA ASP A 283 11.17 -23.64 5.94
C ASP A 283 10.69 -24.43 7.17
N PHE A 284 10.25 -23.73 8.23
CA PHE A 284 9.86 -24.30 9.52
C PHE A 284 8.45 -23.92 9.96
N PHE A 285 7.93 -22.78 9.51
CA PHE A 285 6.66 -22.22 9.98
C PHE A 285 5.72 -21.86 8.83
N SER A 286 4.43 -21.96 9.13
CA SER A 286 3.38 -21.25 8.43
C SER A 286 2.96 -20.03 9.25
N ALA A 287 2.65 -18.92 8.57
CA ALA A 287 2.16 -17.71 9.21
C ALA A 287 0.71 -17.47 8.81
N LYS A 288 -0.12 -17.11 9.79
CA LYS A 288 -1.51 -16.72 9.55
C LYS A 288 -1.87 -15.47 10.34
N ARG A 289 -2.72 -14.61 9.79
CA ARG A 289 -3.31 -13.51 10.55
C ARG A 289 -4.20 -14.06 11.67
N GLY A 290 -4.31 -13.31 12.77
CA GLY A 290 -5.33 -13.58 13.78
C GLY A 290 -6.75 -13.42 13.25
N ILE A 291 -7.72 -13.89 14.04
CA ILE A 291 -9.12 -13.94 13.64
C ILE A 291 -9.72 -12.55 13.50
N ALA A 292 -10.70 -12.40 12.62
CA ALA A 292 -11.49 -11.18 12.48
C ALA A 292 -12.92 -11.44 12.93
N THR A 293 -13.32 -10.79 14.02
CA THR A 293 -14.64 -11.00 14.65
C THR A 293 -15.75 -10.24 13.95
N GLY A 294 -15.43 -9.21 13.16
CA GLY A 294 -16.40 -8.27 12.59
C GLY A 294 -16.81 -7.16 13.57
N ASP A 295 -16.90 -7.49 14.86
CA ASP A 295 -17.15 -6.54 15.94
C ASP A 295 -16.51 -7.03 17.24
N ASN A 296 -15.30 -6.53 17.55
CA ASN A 296 -14.59 -6.94 18.75
C ASN A 296 -15.35 -6.59 20.04
N LYS A 297 -16.12 -5.50 20.07
CA LYS A 297 -16.84 -5.07 21.28
C LYS A 297 -17.98 -6.03 21.61
N PHE A 298 -18.61 -6.60 20.58
CA PHE A 298 -19.66 -7.58 20.75
C PHE A 298 -19.08 -8.97 21.10
N PHE A 299 -18.13 -9.46 20.31
CA PHE A 299 -17.66 -10.85 20.41
C PHE A 299 -16.54 -11.08 21.43
N VAL A 300 -15.83 -10.05 21.90
CA VAL A 300 -14.69 -10.18 22.82
C VAL A 300 -14.93 -9.38 24.09
N ARG A 301 -14.95 -10.05 25.24
CA ARG A 301 -15.18 -9.44 26.56
C ARG A 301 -14.27 -10.04 27.61
N SER A 302 -14.24 -9.44 28.80
CA SER A 302 -13.54 -10.04 29.93
C SER A 302 -14.29 -11.28 30.44
N LEU A 303 -13.56 -12.19 31.09
CA LEU A 303 -14.17 -13.36 31.74
C LEU A 303 -15.20 -12.98 32.80
N ALA A 304 -14.98 -11.87 33.51
CA ALA A 304 -15.94 -11.36 34.50
C ALA A 304 -17.24 -10.90 33.81
N ASP A 305 -17.13 -10.20 32.68
CA ASP A 305 -18.30 -9.78 31.91
C ASP A 305 -19.07 -11.00 31.37
N TRP A 306 -18.36 -12.01 30.84
CA TRP A 306 -19.01 -13.24 30.36
C TRP A 306 -19.72 -13.99 31.48
N ALA A 307 -19.08 -14.12 32.65
CA ALA A 307 -19.69 -14.72 33.83
C ALA A 307 -20.94 -13.95 34.29
N SER A 308 -20.91 -12.61 34.25
CA SER A 308 -22.08 -11.78 34.59
C SER A 308 -23.28 -11.99 33.64
N LEU A 309 -23.02 -12.44 32.41
CA LEU A 309 -24.04 -12.80 31.42
C LEU A 309 -24.47 -14.28 31.52
N GLY A 310 -23.86 -15.06 32.42
CA GLY A 310 -24.11 -16.49 32.57
C GLY A 310 -23.58 -17.32 31.40
N ILE A 311 -22.48 -16.89 30.76
CA ILE A 311 -21.82 -17.62 29.67
C ILE A 311 -20.54 -18.25 30.20
N ASP A 312 -20.52 -19.58 30.23
CA ASP A 312 -19.42 -20.37 30.79
C ASP A 312 -18.24 -20.55 29.84
N LYS A 313 -17.08 -20.90 30.42
CA LYS A 313 -15.79 -21.06 29.71
C LYS A 313 -15.85 -22.04 28.53
N GLU A 314 -16.77 -23.00 28.53
CA GLU A 314 -16.92 -23.98 27.44
C GLU A 314 -17.31 -23.33 26.09
N TRP A 315 -17.97 -22.17 26.13
CA TRP A 315 -18.37 -21.40 24.94
C TRP A 315 -17.34 -20.33 24.57
N LEU A 316 -16.24 -20.26 25.30
CA LEU A 316 -15.27 -19.18 25.22
C LEU A 316 -13.92 -19.71 24.77
N THR A 317 -13.21 -18.90 23.99
CA THR A 317 -11.79 -19.14 23.68
C THR A 317 -10.96 -17.97 24.18
N PRO A 318 -9.89 -18.20 24.96
CA PRO A 318 -9.04 -17.10 25.44
C PRO A 318 -8.43 -16.31 24.29
N VAL A 319 -8.29 -15.00 24.48
CA VAL A 319 -7.72 -14.09 23.48
C VAL A 319 -6.63 -13.23 24.09
N VAL A 320 -5.54 -13.08 23.36
CA VAL A 320 -4.47 -12.15 23.73
C VAL A 320 -4.93 -10.71 23.60
N GLU A 321 -4.64 -9.90 24.62
CA GLU A 321 -4.90 -8.47 24.58
C GLU A 321 -4.26 -7.78 23.37
N PRO A 322 -4.85 -6.69 22.85
CA PRO A 322 -4.26 -5.95 21.74
C PRO A 322 -2.84 -5.43 22.05
N PRO A 323 -1.96 -5.27 21.04
CA PRO A 323 -0.55 -4.86 21.23
C PRO A 323 -0.34 -3.54 21.99
N ARG A 324 -1.36 -2.67 22.00
CA ARG A 324 -1.35 -1.41 22.76
C ARG A 324 -1.35 -1.64 24.27
N VAL A 325 -1.96 -2.73 24.74
CA VAL A 325 -2.10 -3.07 26.16
C VAL A 325 -1.01 -4.07 26.57
N PHE A 326 -0.90 -5.20 25.87
CA PHE A 326 0.05 -6.24 26.25
C PHE A 326 1.50 -5.86 25.93
N LYS A 327 2.33 -5.68 26.96
CA LYS A 327 3.75 -5.30 26.80
C LYS A 327 4.77 -6.41 27.06
N GLY A 328 4.36 -7.58 27.55
CA GLY A 328 5.26 -8.70 27.83
C GLY A 328 5.87 -9.38 26.59
N SER A 329 6.89 -10.21 26.83
CA SER A 329 7.56 -11.06 25.82
C SER A 329 7.08 -12.52 25.84
N VAL A 330 6.39 -12.93 26.92
CA VAL A 330 5.85 -14.28 27.11
C VAL A 330 4.43 -14.16 27.66
N ILE A 331 3.51 -14.97 27.14
CA ILE A 331 2.16 -15.18 27.68
C ILE A 331 2.20 -16.50 28.44
N LYS A 332 2.16 -16.44 29.76
CA LYS A 332 2.14 -17.62 30.61
C LYS A 332 0.73 -18.18 30.69
N ALA A 333 0.62 -19.43 31.10
CA ALA A 333 -0.66 -20.09 31.26
C ALA A 333 -0.83 -20.67 32.66
N ASP A 334 -2.08 -20.74 33.10
CA ASP A 334 -2.46 -21.60 34.22
C ASP A 334 -2.53 -23.08 33.78
N HIS A 335 -2.92 -23.95 34.72
CA HIS A 335 -3.07 -25.39 34.50
C HIS A 335 -4.07 -25.76 33.40
N ASP A 336 -5.10 -24.95 33.17
CA ASP A 336 -6.11 -25.17 32.14
C ASP A 336 -5.67 -24.64 30.77
N GLY A 337 -4.50 -23.98 30.70
CA GLY A 337 -3.98 -23.33 29.52
C GLY A 337 -4.57 -21.94 29.31
N TRP A 338 -5.26 -21.36 30.30
CA TRP A 338 -5.72 -19.98 30.23
C TRP A 338 -4.56 -19.04 30.50
N PRO A 339 -4.45 -17.94 29.75
CA PRO A 339 -3.38 -16.99 29.96
C PRO A 339 -3.49 -16.28 31.31
N LEU A 340 -2.36 -16.12 32.02
CA LEU A 340 -2.34 -15.47 33.34
C LEU A 340 -2.49 -13.94 33.22
N GLU A 341 -1.97 -13.38 32.14
CA GLU A 341 -1.89 -11.93 31.93
C GLU A 341 -3.12 -11.33 31.21
N THR A 342 -3.93 -12.14 30.53
CA THR A 342 -5.16 -11.67 29.86
C THR A 342 -6.38 -12.36 30.41
N LYS A 343 -7.41 -11.55 30.66
CA LYS A 343 -8.74 -12.02 31.06
C LYS A 343 -9.76 -11.90 29.94
N LEU A 344 -9.33 -11.73 28.70
CA LEU A 344 -10.21 -11.59 27.54
C LEU A 344 -10.52 -12.96 26.91
N ALA A 345 -11.76 -13.12 26.48
CA ALA A 345 -12.20 -14.26 25.71
C ALA A 345 -13.15 -13.86 24.59
N VAL A 346 -13.08 -14.60 23.49
CA VAL A 346 -14.03 -14.51 22.38
C VAL A 346 -15.11 -15.57 22.54
N LEU A 347 -16.35 -15.22 22.22
CA LEU A 347 -17.43 -16.19 22.08
C LEU A 347 -17.15 -17.10 20.87
N SER A 348 -16.97 -18.39 21.11
CA SER A 348 -16.51 -19.37 20.12
C SER A 348 -17.55 -20.49 19.95
N ILE A 349 -18.53 -20.25 19.09
CA ILE A 349 -19.60 -21.21 18.77
C ILE A 349 -19.23 -22.00 17.50
N ASP A 350 -19.29 -23.33 17.54
CA ASP A 350 -19.11 -24.15 16.34
C ASP A 350 -20.20 -23.87 15.30
N SER A 351 -19.78 -23.79 14.04
CA SER A 351 -20.66 -23.63 12.88
C SER A 351 -21.67 -24.77 12.68
N SER A 352 -21.50 -25.89 13.37
CA SER A 352 -22.45 -27.02 13.37
C SER A 352 -23.63 -26.81 14.32
N ILE A 353 -23.48 -26.00 15.37
CA ILE A 353 -24.51 -25.81 16.40
C ILE A 353 -25.51 -24.78 15.91
N GLN A 354 -26.79 -25.17 15.79
CA GLN A 354 -27.85 -24.24 15.38
C GLN A 354 -28.26 -23.33 16.54
N PHE A 355 -28.95 -22.24 16.23
CA PHE A 355 -29.26 -21.21 17.21
C PHE A 355 -30.16 -21.77 18.32
N GLU A 356 -31.06 -22.67 17.96
CA GLU A 356 -32.06 -23.29 18.82
C GLU A 356 -31.42 -24.22 19.85
N ASP A 357 -30.28 -24.85 19.51
CA ASP A 357 -29.54 -25.79 20.35
C ASP A 357 -28.59 -25.10 21.33
N LEU A 358 -28.44 -23.78 21.23
CA LEU A 358 -27.57 -23.02 22.14
C LEU A 358 -28.22 -22.87 23.53
N PRO A 359 -27.41 -22.81 24.61
CA PRO A 359 -27.91 -22.53 25.94
C PRO A 359 -28.72 -21.22 25.99
N PRO A 360 -29.79 -21.14 26.81
CA PRO A 360 -30.63 -19.95 26.90
C PRO A 360 -29.85 -18.64 27.09
N ARG A 361 -28.85 -18.62 27.98
CA ARG A 361 -28.01 -17.44 28.24
C ARG A 361 -27.21 -16.99 27.02
N VAL A 362 -26.72 -17.93 26.22
CA VAL A 362 -25.99 -17.62 24.97
C VAL A 362 -26.96 -17.04 23.94
N ARG A 363 -28.16 -17.61 23.80
CA ARG A 363 -29.20 -17.10 22.88
C ARG A 363 -29.66 -15.70 23.27
N ASP A 364 -29.92 -15.47 24.56
CA ASP A 364 -30.32 -14.16 25.09
C ASP A 364 -29.27 -13.10 24.75
N PHE A 365 -27.99 -13.41 24.97
CA PHE A 365 -26.89 -12.53 24.60
C PHE A 365 -26.85 -12.27 23.09
N LEU A 366 -26.95 -13.30 22.25
CA LEU A 366 -26.92 -13.15 20.79
C LEU A 366 -28.12 -12.32 20.28
N ASN A 367 -29.27 -12.38 20.94
CA ASN A 367 -30.43 -11.54 20.62
C ASN A 367 -30.20 -10.05 20.90
N THR A 368 -29.25 -9.69 21.76
CA THR A 368 -28.85 -8.28 21.97
C THR A 368 -28.01 -7.71 20.83
N CYS A 369 -27.62 -8.52 19.84
CA CYS A 369 -26.77 -8.09 18.73
C CYS A 369 -27.48 -7.08 17.84
N SER A 370 -26.83 -5.92 17.65
CA SER A 370 -27.35 -4.84 16.80
C SER A 370 -27.38 -5.21 15.32
N ASP A 371 -28.31 -4.60 14.57
CA ASP A 371 -28.37 -4.75 13.11
C ASP A 371 -27.11 -4.19 12.41
N THR A 372 -26.47 -3.18 13.00
CA THR A 372 -25.18 -2.66 12.52
C THR A 372 -24.09 -3.73 12.57
N THR A 373 -24.00 -4.48 13.67
CA THR A 373 -23.03 -5.59 13.80
C THR A 373 -23.34 -6.70 12.79
N LYS A 374 -24.62 -7.09 12.65
CA LYS A 374 -25.06 -8.15 11.72
C LYS A 374 -24.81 -7.78 10.25
N SER A 375 -25.01 -6.53 9.88
CA SER A 375 -24.81 -6.03 8.52
C SER A 375 -23.34 -5.77 8.15
N SER A 376 -22.41 -5.85 9.12
CA SER A 376 -20.98 -5.70 8.86
C SER A 376 -20.49 -6.74 7.85
N TYR A 377 -19.52 -6.35 6.99
CA TYR A 377 -19.06 -7.18 5.88
C TYR A 377 -18.62 -8.58 6.33
N ILE A 378 -17.92 -8.70 7.46
CA ILE A 378 -17.44 -10.00 7.94
C ILE A 378 -18.60 -10.85 8.43
N VAL A 379 -19.49 -10.28 9.25
CA VAL A 379 -20.58 -11.02 9.90
C VAL A 379 -21.61 -11.48 8.87
N ARG A 380 -22.02 -10.61 7.94
CA ARG A 380 -23.02 -10.92 6.91
C ARG A 380 -22.60 -12.03 5.93
N ASN A 381 -21.29 -12.23 5.76
CA ASN A 381 -20.73 -13.23 4.85
C ASN A 381 -20.44 -14.58 5.55
N ARG A 382 -20.77 -14.73 6.84
CA ARG A 382 -20.67 -16.01 7.55
C ARG A 382 -21.86 -16.89 7.25
N LYS A 383 -21.65 -18.21 7.28
CA LYS A 383 -22.73 -19.21 7.23
C LYS A 383 -23.71 -19.03 8.40
N LEU A 384 -23.19 -18.96 9.63
CA LEU A 384 -23.92 -18.58 10.83
C LEU A 384 -23.28 -17.29 11.35
N TRP A 385 -24.07 -16.21 11.42
CA TRP A 385 -23.55 -14.87 11.71
C TRP A 385 -22.77 -14.79 13.04
N TYR A 386 -23.17 -15.59 14.03
CA TYR A 386 -22.57 -15.66 15.37
C TYR A 386 -21.36 -16.61 15.48
N SER A 387 -21.07 -17.46 14.48
CA SER A 387 -19.95 -18.39 14.52
C SER A 387 -18.67 -17.69 14.04
N VAL A 388 -17.82 -17.27 15.00
CA VAL A 388 -16.53 -16.63 14.73
C VAL A 388 -15.54 -17.67 14.19
N GLU A 389 -14.64 -17.24 13.31
CA GLU A 389 -13.61 -18.10 12.74
C GLU A 389 -12.81 -18.83 13.84
N LYS A 390 -12.68 -20.16 13.70
CA LYS A 390 -11.87 -20.97 14.61
C LYS A 390 -10.39 -20.90 14.26
N ARG A 391 -9.55 -20.78 15.29
CA ARG A 391 -8.10 -20.84 15.14
C ARG A 391 -7.46 -21.58 16.31
N LYS A 392 -6.35 -22.27 16.05
CA LYS A 392 -5.50 -22.82 17.11
C LYS A 392 -4.64 -21.71 17.72
N ALA A 393 -4.29 -21.81 18.98
CA ALA A 393 -3.29 -20.94 19.59
C ALA A 393 -1.95 -21.09 18.84
N ALA A 394 -1.37 -19.98 18.41
CA ALA A 394 -0.04 -20.00 17.79
C ALA A 394 1.01 -20.01 18.91
N PRO A 395 2.03 -20.90 18.86
CA PRO A 395 3.08 -20.94 19.88
C PRO A 395 3.97 -19.69 19.90
N ILE A 396 4.09 -18.99 18.77
CA ILE A 396 4.76 -17.69 18.67
C ILE A 396 3.79 -16.73 17.97
N ILE A 397 3.63 -15.53 18.51
CA ILE A 397 2.83 -14.45 17.91
C ILE A 397 3.70 -13.25 17.61
N CYS A 398 3.36 -12.49 16.58
CA CYS A 398 4.10 -11.30 16.16
C CYS A 398 3.15 -10.11 16.04
N THR A 399 3.53 -8.96 16.59
CA THR A 399 2.78 -7.71 16.35
C THR A 399 2.88 -7.36 14.87
N TYR A 400 1.75 -7.27 14.17
CA TYR A 400 1.77 -7.10 12.70
C TYR A 400 2.02 -5.65 12.25
N MET A 401 1.95 -4.67 13.17
CA MET A 401 2.14 -3.25 12.90
C MET A 401 2.95 -2.60 14.00
N GLY A 402 3.81 -1.65 13.64
CA GLY A 402 4.60 -0.84 14.57
C GLY A 402 5.10 0.45 13.95
N ARG A 403 5.46 1.42 14.79
CA ARG A 403 6.03 2.72 14.38
C ARG A 403 7.46 2.94 14.91
N SER A 404 7.96 2.05 15.75
CA SER A 404 9.29 2.18 16.35
C SER A 404 10.38 1.82 15.34
N ASN A 405 11.46 2.59 15.34
CA ASN A 405 12.70 2.28 14.60
C ASN A 405 13.59 1.29 15.38
N VAL A 406 13.41 1.19 16.70
CA VAL A 406 14.25 0.36 17.58
C VAL A 406 13.67 -1.04 17.75
N VAL A 407 12.34 -1.14 17.88
CA VAL A 407 11.63 -2.43 18.01
C VAL A 407 10.40 -2.38 17.11
N PRO A 408 10.57 -2.55 15.78
CA PRO A 408 9.50 -2.36 14.81
C PRO A 408 8.39 -3.39 14.98
N PHE A 409 8.75 -4.64 15.31
CA PHE A 409 7.84 -5.73 15.60
C PHE A 409 8.36 -6.52 16.79
N ARG A 410 7.43 -7.11 17.55
CA ARG A 410 7.73 -7.93 18.72
C ARG A 410 7.29 -9.36 18.46
N PHE A 411 8.16 -10.30 18.76
CA PHE A 411 7.83 -11.72 18.80
C PHE A 411 7.59 -12.13 20.24
N ILE A 412 6.45 -12.76 20.48
CA ILE A 412 5.97 -13.08 21.83
C ILE A 412 5.75 -14.58 21.87
N ARG A 413 6.32 -15.22 22.88
CA ARG A 413 6.11 -16.63 23.13
C ARG A 413 4.75 -16.85 23.79
N ASN A 414 3.92 -17.72 23.22
CA ASN A 414 2.61 -18.04 23.77
C ASN A 414 2.61 -19.46 24.33
N LEU A 415 2.58 -19.57 25.65
CA LEU A 415 2.49 -20.84 26.37
C LEU A 415 1.04 -21.20 26.73
N SER A 416 0.08 -20.37 26.31
CA SER A 416 -1.34 -20.54 26.60
C SER A 416 -2.14 -21.04 25.39
N LYS A 417 -3.40 -21.39 25.63
CA LYS A 417 -4.41 -21.68 24.60
C LYS A 417 -5.00 -20.40 23.98
N ALA A 418 -4.51 -19.23 24.34
CA ALA A 418 -5.02 -17.96 23.82
C ALA A 418 -4.75 -17.83 22.33
N ILE A 419 -5.80 -17.48 21.58
CA ILE A 419 -5.69 -17.10 20.17
C ILE A 419 -5.48 -15.60 20.05
N VAL A 420 -5.17 -15.13 18.85
CA VAL A 420 -4.97 -13.71 18.56
C VAL A 420 -6.01 -13.16 17.61
N LEU A 421 -6.38 -11.90 17.81
CA LEU A 421 -7.17 -11.12 16.85
C LEU A 421 -6.29 -10.64 15.69
N ASN A 422 -6.90 -10.03 14.68
CA ASN A 422 -6.24 -9.47 13.49
C ASN A 422 -5.18 -8.38 13.74
N SER A 423 -4.93 -8.03 15.01
CA SER A 423 -3.83 -7.18 15.47
C SER A 423 -2.50 -7.92 15.66
N TYR A 424 -2.46 -9.24 15.44
CA TYR A 424 -1.24 -10.04 15.45
C TYR A 424 -1.20 -11.00 14.26
N LEU A 425 0.00 -11.50 13.99
CA LEU A 425 0.26 -12.70 13.20
C LEU A 425 0.58 -13.85 14.14
N GLY A 426 0.09 -15.05 13.84
CA GLY A 426 0.50 -16.29 14.48
C GLY A 426 1.46 -17.08 13.60
N LEU A 427 2.52 -17.60 14.21
CA LEU A 427 3.48 -18.54 13.61
C LEU A 427 3.19 -19.95 14.13
N TYR A 428 3.00 -20.89 13.20
CA TYR A 428 2.68 -22.28 13.48
C TYR A 428 3.76 -23.16 12.86
N PRO A 429 4.46 -23.99 13.65
CA PRO A 429 5.48 -24.87 13.10
C PRO A 429 4.83 -25.90 12.16
N ILE A 430 5.49 -26.17 11.02
CA ILE A 430 5.01 -27.09 9.99
C ILE A 430 5.27 -28.54 10.42
N LEU A 431 6.36 -28.75 11.17
CA LEU A 431 6.70 -30.00 11.82
C LEU A 431 6.59 -29.83 13.34
N PRO A 432 6.33 -30.90 14.12
CA PRO A 432 6.37 -30.82 15.58
C PRO A 432 7.71 -30.26 16.07
N MET A 433 7.65 -29.34 17.04
CA MET A 433 8.83 -28.73 17.69
C MET A 433 8.68 -28.81 19.21
N ALA A 434 9.79 -29.03 19.89
CA ALA A 434 9.86 -28.96 21.35
C ALA A 434 9.68 -27.52 21.85
N GLN A 435 9.25 -27.35 23.11
CA GLN A 435 9.05 -26.03 23.70
C GLN A 435 10.35 -25.22 23.72
N GLU A 436 11.47 -25.86 24.04
CA GLU A 436 12.80 -25.25 24.07
C GLU A 436 13.23 -24.73 22.69
N GLU A 437 12.95 -25.47 21.61
CA GLU A 437 13.21 -25.02 20.24
C GLU A 437 12.39 -23.76 19.90
N LEU A 438 11.12 -23.75 20.28
CA LEU A 438 10.24 -22.59 20.07
C LEU A 438 10.70 -21.37 20.89
N ASP A 439 11.22 -21.58 22.10
CA ASP A 439 11.76 -20.53 22.94
C ASP A 439 13.03 -19.93 22.32
N ASN A 440 13.96 -20.79 21.90
CA ASN A 440 15.19 -20.39 21.20
C ASN A 440 14.88 -19.63 19.90
N ILE A 441 13.93 -20.11 19.10
CA ILE A 441 13.50 -19.43 17.88
C ILE A 441 12.87 -18.07 18.22
N CYS A 442 11.99 -18.00 19.22
CA CYS A 442 11.36 -16.73 19.61
C CYS A 442 12.38 -15.70 20.11
N GLN A 443 13.41 -16.15 20.85
CA GLN A 443 14.52 -15.29 21.26
C GLN A 443 15.33 -14.81 20.04
N LYS A 444 15.67 -15.73 19.11
CA LYS A 444 16.40 -15.40 17.89
C LYS A 444 15.66 -14.37 17.05
N LEU A 445 14.35 -14.52 16.89
CA LEU A 445 13.50 -13.56 16.16
C LEU A 445 13.51 -12.16 16.78
N ASN A 446 13.56 -12.04 18.11
CA ASN A 446 13.68 -10.75 18.77
C ASN A 446 15.11 -10.17 18.73
N SER A 447 16.12 -10.98 18.39
CA SER A 447 17.51 -10.52 18.23
C SER A 447 17.84 -10.02 16.81
N ILE A 448 16.94 -10.23 15.85
CA ILE A 448 17.10 -9.74 14.47
C ILE A 448 17.19 -8.23 14.48
N ALA A 449 18.18 -7.70 13.76
CA ALA A 449 18.40 -6.26 13.65
C ALA A 449 17.12 -5.55 13.16
N PRO A 450 16.71 -4.43 13.80
CA PRO A 450 15.51 -3.70 13.43
C PRO A 450 15.43 -3.35 11.93
N ASP A 451 16.56 -2.94 11.35
CA ASP A 451 16.67 -2.61 9.93
C ASP A 451 16.38 -3.80 9.01
N GLU A 452 16.67 -5.03 9.42
CA GLU A 452 16.32 -6.22 8.63
C GLU A 452 14.80 -6.44 8.63
N LEU A 453 14.16 -6.32 9.79
CA LEU A 453 12.71 -6.44 9.92
C LEU A 453 11.98 -5.32 9.16
N ILE A 454 12.47 -4.08 9.26
CA ILE A 454 11.94 -2.92 8.55
C ILE A 454 12.01 -3.15 7.05
N ARG A 455 13.16 -3.57 6.52
CA ARG A 455 13.35 -3.86 5.08
C ARG A 455 12.39 -4.93 4.55
N LYS A 456 12.03 -5.93 5.37
CA LYS A 456 11.06 -6.97 5.00
C LYS A 456 9.61 -6.50 5.14
N SER A 457 9.33 -5.45 5.89
CA SER A 457 7.97 -4.91 6.10
C SER A 457 7.49 -4.00 4.96
N ARG A 458 6.23 -3.55 5.04
CA ARG A 458 5.67 -2.48 4.22
C ARG A 458 5.64 -1.20 5.03
N GLU A 459 6.09 -0.12 4.42
CA GLU A 459 6.03 1.20 5.03
C GLU A 459 4.84 1.99 4.47
N TYR A 460 4.09 2.61 5.38
CA TYR A 460 2.97 3.50 5.11
C TYR A 460 3.30 4.89 5.66
N GLY A 461 2.54 5.90 5.24
CA GLY A 461 2.73 7.28 5.71
C GLY A 461 2.71 7.39 7.24
N GLY A 462 3.50 8.33 7.77
CA GLY A 462 3.61 8.58 9.21
C GLY A 462 4.43 7.53 9.97
N GLY A 463 5.37 6.86 9.29
CA GLY A 463 6.28 5.86 9.87
C GLY A 463 5.61 4.55 10.29
N LEU A 464 4.38 4.30 9.86
CA LEU A 464 3.68 3.06 10.17
C LEU A 464 4.22 1.93 9.31
N ARG A 465 4.78 0.91 9.95
CA ARG A 465 5.26 -0.30 9.30
C ARG A 465 4.32 -1.45 9.56
N LYS A 466 4.14 -2.30 8.56
CA LYS A 466 3.29 -3.49 8.63
C LYS A 466 4.01 -4.70 8.09
N LEU A 467 3.93 -5.80 8.82
CA LEU A 467 4.43 -7.09 8.39
C LEU A 467 3.23 -7.97 7.99
N GLU A 468 3.24 -8.51 6.78
CA GLU A 468 2.25 -9.48 6.33
C GLU A 468 2.77 -10.93 6.46
N PRO A 469 1.89 -11.96 6.48
CA PRO A 469 2.32 -13.36 6.64
C PRO A 469 3.46 -13.79 5.70
N GLN A 470 3.40 -13.42 4.42
CA GLN A 470 4.43 -13.81 3.46
C GLN A 470 5.77 -13.08 3.69
N GLU A 471 5.72 -11.85 4.20
CA GLU A 471 6.91 -11.06 4.53
C GLU A 471 7.57 -11.61 5.79
N LEU A 472 6.76 -11.93 6.81
CA LEU A 472 7.19 -12.64 8.01
C LEU A 472 7.94 -13.93 7.64
N LEU A 473 7.33 -14.75 6.81
CA LEU A 473 7.90 -16.02 6.37
C LEU A 473 9.16 -15.89 5.50
N SER A 474 9.49 -14.68 5.05
CA SER A 474 10.71 -14.40 4.27
C SER A 474 11.91 -13.99 5.14
N ILE A 475 11.70 -13.76 6.44
CA ILE A 475 12.75 -13.42 7.40
C ILE A 475 13.71 -14.62 7.54
N CYS A 476 15.00 -14.31 7.59
CA CYS A 476 16.06 -15.30 7.80
C CYS A 476 16.22 -15.56 9.30
N LEU A 477 16.44 -16.83 9.67
CA LEU A 477 16.69 -17.22 11.05
C LEU A 477 18.16 -17.13 11.41
#